data_AF-A0A9P2G5F9-F1
#
_entry.id   AF-A0A9P2G5F9-F1
#
_cell.length_a   1.000
_cell.length_b   1.000
_cell.length_c   1.000
_cell.angle_alpha   90.00
_cell.angle_beta   90.00
_cell.angle_gamma   90.00
#
_symmetry.space_group_name_H-M   'P 1'
#
loop_
_entity.id
_entity.type
_entity.pdbx_description
1 polymer ?
#
loop_
_entity_poly.entity_id
_entity_poly.type
_entity_poly.pdbx_seq_one_letter_code
_entity_poly.pdbx_strand_id
1 'polypeptide(L)' 'MQLIKGISGYKLFEEFPFIKKRYLWGGKFWSRSTFVATVGSVSLDIVKRYIENQGK' A
#
# COMPACT_ATOMS: atom_id res chain seq x y z
N MET A 1 1.62 -2.26 11.30
CA MET A 1 1.09 -1.92 9.95
C MET A 1 0.31 -3.04 9.27
N GLN A 2 0.61 -4.31 9.55
CA GLN A 2 -0.11 -5.45 8.96
C GLN A 2 -1.62 -5.41 9.23
N LEU A 3 -2.04 -5.08 10.47
CA LEU A 3 -3.46 -4.97 10.82
C LEU A 3 -4.18 -3.89 9.97
N ILE A 4 -3.61 -2.68 9.91
CA ILE A 4 -4.18 -1.55 9.18
C ILE A 4 -4.30 -1.87 7.69
N LYS A 5 -3.22 -2.38 7.08
CA LYS A 5 -3.21 -2.76 5.66
C LYS A 5 -4.14 -3.96 5.40
N GLY A 6 -4.22 -4.92 6.31
CA GLY A 6 -5.09 -6.08 6.20
C GLY A 6 -6.56 -5.70 6.21
N ILE A 7 -7.01 -4.98 7.25
CA ILE A 7 -8.41 -4.58 7.41
C ILE A 7 -8.83 -3.60 6.30
N SER A 8 -8.01 -2.59 5.99
CA SER A 8 -8.33 -1.65 4.91
C SER A 8 -8.42 -2.34 3.55
N GLY A 9 -7.49 -3.25 3.23
CA GLY A 9 -7.52 -4.02 1.99
C GLY A 9 -8.73 -4.96 1.92
N TYR A 10 -9.12 -5.58 3.04
CA TYR A 10 -10.32 -6.41 3.12
C TYR A 10 -11.59 -5.61 2.85
N LYS A 11 -11.79 -4.49 3.56
CA LYS A 11 -12.94 -3.61 3.36
C LYS A 11 -13.04 -3.07 1.93
N LEU A 12 -11.92 -2.67 1.34
CA LEU A 12 -11.85 -2.22 -0.06
C LEU A 12 -12.29 -3.31 -1.05
N PHE A 13 -12.02 -4.58 -0.75
CA PHE A 13 -12.48 -5.68 -1.59
C PHE A 13 -13.95 -6.04 -1.38
N GLU A 14 -14.52 -5.80 -0.21
CA GLU A 14 -15.96 -5.92 0.03
C GLU A 14 -16.75 -4.81 -0.69
N GLU A 15 -16.30 -3.56 -0.57
CA GLU A 15 -16.95 -2.41 -1.21
C GLU A 15 -16.74 -2.37 -2.72
N PHE A 16 -15.57 -2.80 -3.21
CA PHE A 16 -15.22 -2.76 -4.63
C PHE A 16 -14.70 -4.11 -5.14
N PRO A 17 -15.57 -5.13 -5.27
CA PRO A 17 -15.18 -6.48 -5.69
C PRO A 17 -14.52 -6.53 -7.08
N PHE A 18 -14.83 -5.57 -7.95
CA PHE A 18 -14.24 -5.47 -9.28
C PHE A 18 -12.73 -5.20 -9.24
N ILE A 19 -12.22 -4.50 -8.21
CA ILE A 19 -10.80 -4.17 -8.10
C ILE A 19 -9.98 -5.44 -7.94
N LYS A 20 -10.42 -6.32 -7.04
CA LYS A 20 -9.80 -7.62 -6.78
C LYS A 20 -9.74 -8.48 -8.05
N LYS A 21 -10.83 -8.51 -8.83
CA LYS A 21 -10.95 -9.36 -10.02
C LYS A 21 -10.22 -8.80 -11.23
N ARG A 22 -10.30 -7.48 -11.47
CA ARG A 22 -9.82 -6.85 -12.72
C ARG A 22 -8.36 -6.43 -12.67
N TYR A 23 -7.87 -5.96 -11.52
CA TYR A 23 -6.55 -5.32 -11.43
C TYR A 23 -5.53 -6.09 -10.60
N LEU A 24 -6.00 -6.96 -9.70
CA LEU A 24 -5.12 -7.62 -8.74
C LEU A 24 -5.12 -9.15 -8.87
N TRP A 25 -5.83 -9.71 -9.85
CA TRP A 25 -5.91 -11.16 -10.12
C TRP A 25 -6.17 -12.00 -8.86
N GLY A 26 -7.03 -11.50 -7.95
CA GLY A 26 -7.31 -12.18 -6.68
C GLY A 26 -6.27 -11.99 -5.57
N GLY A 27 -5.23 -11.19 -5.82
CA GLY A 27 -4.11 -10.92 -4.93
C GLY A 27 -4.39 -9.90 -3.83
N LYS A 28 -3.30 -9.39 -3.24
CA LYS A 28 -3.33 -8.45 -2.12
C LYS A 28 -3.45 -7.02 -2.62
N PHE A 29 -4.25 -6.20 -1.92
CA PHE A 29 -4.42 -4.79 -2.26
C PHE A 29 -3.14 -3.99 -2.05
N TRP A 30 -2.45 -4.20 -0.93
CA TRP A 30 -1.24 -3.48 -0.59
C TRP A 30 0.03 -4.28 -0.87
N SER A 31 1.10 -3.59 -1.24
CA SER A 31 2.47 -4.14 -1.26
C SER A 31 2.85 -4.72 0.10
N ARG A 32 3.78 -5.69 0.15
CA ARG A 32 4.28 -6.24 1.41
C ARG A 32 5.11 -5.22 2.19
N SER A 33 5.84 -4.35 1.50
CA SER A 33 6.69 -3.34 2.13
C SER A 33 5.88 -2.21 2.77
N THR A 34 6.46 -1.57 3.77
CA THR A 34 5.91 -0.38 4.42
C THR A 34 7.08 0.54 4.72
N PHE A 35 6.94 1.82 4.41
CA PHE A 35 7.84 2.86 4.88
C PHE A 35 7.22 3.58 6.07
N VAL A 36 7.97 3.69 7.16
CA VAL A 36 7.56 4.39 8.38
C VAL A 36 8.73 5.27 8.81
N ALA A 37 8.46 6.54 9.06
CA ALA A 37 9.45 7.48 9.54
C ALA A 37 8.83 8.47 10.54
N THR A 38 9.66 9.06 11.38
CA THR A 38 9.23 10.03 12.39
C THR A 38 8.96 11.39 11.77
N VAL A 39 7.91 12.06 12.25
CA VAL A 39 7.61 13.44 11.83
C VAL A 39 8.71 14.35 12.37
N GLY A 40 9.47 14.97 11.47
CA GLY A 40 10.59 15.86 11.78
C GLY A 40 11.91 15.53 11.08
N SER A 41 12.08 14.29 10.58
CA SER A 41 13.35 13.82 9.96
C SER A 41 13.27 13.59 8.45
N VAL A 42 12.11 13.79 7.82
CA VAL A 42 11.87 13.37 6.44
C VAL A 42 11.44 14.52 5.55
N SER A 43 12.22 14.74 4.48
CA SER A 43 11.83 15.58 3.35
C SER A 43 10.93 14.82 2.37
N LEU A 44 10.07 15.56 1.66
CA LEU A 44 9.21 15.04 0.59
C LEU A 44 9.99 14.23 -0.46
N ASP A 45 11.23 14.60 -0.72
CA ASP A 45 12.13 13.92 -1.67
C ASP A 45 12.42 12.47 -1.27
N ILE A 46 12.54 12.17 0.03
CA ILE A 46 12.80 10.82 0.52
C ILE A 46 11.57 9.92 0.29
N VAL A 47 10.38 10.45 0.57
CA VAL A 47 9.11 9.72 0.33
C VAL A 47 8.94 9.47 -1.17
N LYS A 48 9.20 10.48 -2.00
CA LYS A 48 9.11 10.37 -3.46
C LYS A 48 10.06 9.30 -4.00
N ARG A 49 11.34 9.32 -3.58
CA ARG A 49 12.32 8.28 -3.94
C ARG A 49 11.91 6.88 -3.49
N TYR A 50 11.29 6.74 -2.30
CA TYR A 50 10.79 5.44 -1.86
C TYR A 50 9.68 4.90 -2.77
N ILE A 51 8.75 5.76 -3.20
CA ILE A 51 7.66 5.39 -4.12
C ILE A 51 8.23 5.04 -5.51
N GLU A 52 9.15 5.84 -6.04
CA GLU A 52 9.77 5.61 -7.36
C GLU A 52 10.59 4.31 -7.43
N ASN A 53 11.18 3.89 -6.31
CA ASN A 53 11.96 2.66 -6.23
C ASN A 53 11.12 1.43 -5.84
N GLN A 54 9.83 1.58 -5.54
CA GLN A 54 8.95 0.44 -5.29
C GLN A 54 8.64 -0.27 -6.62
N GLY A 55 9.19 -1.47 -6.82
CA GLY A 55 8.87 -2.33 -7.97
C GLY A 55 9.93 -2.39 -9.07
N LYS A 56 11.08 -1.74 -8.87
CA LYS A 56 12.36 -2.24 -9.42
C LYS A 56 12.82 -3.43 -8.60
#